data_AF-A0A3B0URZ6-F1
#
_entry.id   AF-A0A3B0URZ6-F1
#
_cell.length_a   1.000
_cell.length_b   1.000
_cell.length_c   1.000
_cell.angle_alpha   90.00
_cell.angle_beta   90.00
_cell.angle_gamma   90.00
#
_symmetry.space_group_name_H-M   'P 1'
#
loop_
_entity.id
_entity.type
_entity.pdbx_description
1 polymer ?
#
loop_
_entity_poly.entity_id
_entity_poly.type
_entity_poly.pdbx_seq_one_letter_code
_entity_poly.pdbx_strand_id
1 'polypeptide(L)' 'MTRIEIDKDLYKQLQDCSEAAGFSSVDDFIIHILKKEVAIYENVDDDPNIMERLKELGSIA' A
#
# COMPACT_ATOMS: atom_id res chain seq x y z
N MET A 1 -9.14 16.93 -7.66
CA MET A 1 -7.91 16.33 -7.12
C MET A 1 -8.03 16.33 -5.61
N THR A 2 -7.88 15.17 -4.99
CA THR A 2 -7.89 15.04 -3.53
C THR A 2 -6.46 15.18 -3.03
N ARG A 3 -6.24 15.93 -1.96
CA ARG A 3 -4.91 16.14 -1.37
C ARG A 3 -4.79 15.33 -0.09
N ILE A 4 -3.70 14.59 0.04
CA ILE A 4 -3.36 13.81 1.22
C ILE A 4 -2.06 14.39 1.79
N GLU A 5 -2.02 14.60 3.10
CA GLU A 5 -0.80 15.01 3.79
C GLU A 5 -0.03 13.74 4.21
N ILE A 6 1.26 13.69 3.87
CA ILE A 6 2.15 12.59 4.21
C ILE A 6 3.29 13.18 5.02
N ASP A 7 3.59 12.53 6.14
CA ASP A 7 4.74 12.91 6.95
C ASP A 7 6.04 12.92 6.12
N LYS A 8 6.95 13.84 6.41
CA LYS A 8 8.15 14.04 5.60
C LYS A 8 9.12 12.86 5.70
N ASP A 9 9.27 12.27 6.87
CA ASP A 9 10.13 11.11 7.06
C ASP A 9 9.53 9.88 6.36
N LEU A 10 8.21 9.72 6.44
CA LEU A 10 7.51 8.66 5.69
C LEU A 10 7.65 8.86 4.17
N TYR A 11 7.47 10.08 3.66
CA TYR A 11 7.61 10.34 2.23
C TYR A 11 9.02 10.04 1.73
N LYS A 12 10.05 10.35 2.53
CA LYS A 12 11.43 10.01 2.20
C LYS A 12 11.66 8.50 2.11
N GLN A 13 11.13 7.73 3.06
CA GLN A 13 11.16 6.27 2.99
C GLN A 13 10.46 5.74 1.73
N LEU A 14 9.32 6.33 1.36
CA LEU A 14 8.60 5.96 0.14
C LEU A 14 9.45 6.26 -1.12
N GLN A 15 10.22 7.34 -1.13
CA GLN A 15 11.15 7.65 -2.23
C GLN A 15 12.26 6.59 -2.33
N ASP A 16 12.91 6.25 -1.21
CA ASP A 16 13.96 5.24 -1.17
C ASP A 16 13.44 3.87 -1.62
N CYS A 17 12.25 3.48 -1.16
CA CYS A 17 11.58 2.25 -1.59
C CYS A 17 11.19 2.28 -3.08
N SER A 18 10.69 3.40 -3.58
CA SER A 18 10.32 3.58 -4.98
C SER A 18 11.52 3.39 -5.91
N GLU A 19 12.67 3.98 -5.57
CA GLU A 19 13.90 3.83 -6.35
C GLU A 19 14.42 2.38 -6.32
N ALA A 20 14.46 1.77 -5.13
CA ALA A 20 14.88 0.38 -4.98
C ALA A 20 13.98 -0.61 -5.74
N ALA A 21 12.68 -0.32 -5.84
CA ALA A 21 11.71 -1.11 -6.57
C ALA A 21 11.67 -0.80 -8.08
N GLY A 22 12.45 0.16 -8.57
CA GLY A 22 12.56 0.51 -9.99
C GLY A 22 11.37 1.28 -10.55
N PHE A 23 10.60 1.97 -9.70
CA PHE A 23 9.50 2.83 -10.14
C PHE A 23 10.03 4.13 -10.74
N SER A 24 9.35 4.64 -11.77
CA SER A 24 9.73 5.88 -12.45
C SER A 24 9.43 7.15 -11.63
N SER A 25 8.52 7.08 -10.67
CA SER A 25 8.21 8.14 -9.72
C SER A 25 7.68 7.56 -8.40
N VAL A 26 7.92 8.27 -7.31
CA VAL A 26 7.35 7.96 -5.99
C VAL A 26 5.82 8.04 -6.00
N ASP A 27 5.24 8.91 -6.84
CA ASP A 27 3.78 9.00 -6.98
C ASP A 27 3.17 7.71 -7.54
N ASP A 28 3.78 7.12 -8.57
CA ASP A 28 3.35 5.83 -9.14
C ASP A 28 3.46 4.70 -8.12
N PHE A 29 4.54 4.70 -7.34
CA PHE A 29 4.73 3.75 -6.25
C PHE A 29 3.63 3.88 -5.18
N ILE A 30 3.36 5.10 -4.72
CA ILE A 30 2.31 5.36 -3.71
C ILE A 30 0.94 4.93 -4.24
N ILE A 31 0.60 5.29 -5.48
CA ILE A 31 -0.68 4.89 -6.11
C ILE A 31 -0.77 3.37 -6.22
N HIS A 32 0.31 2.69 -6.61
CA HIS A 32 0.35 1.24 -6.70
C HIS A 32 0.08 0.57 -5.35
N ILE A 33 0.73 1.03 -4.28
CA ILE A 33 0.51 0.50 -2.93
C ILE A 33 -0.93 0.76 -2.47
N LEU A 34 -1.46 1.98 -2.64
CA LEU A 34 -2.83 2.29 -2.28
C LEU A 34 -3.84 1.42 -3.03
N LYS A 35 -3.65 1.20 -4.34
CA LYS A 35 -4.50 0.30 -5.13
C LYS A 35 -4.43 -1.14 -4.65
N LYS A 36 -3.22 -1.62 -4.33
CA LYS A 36 -3.01 -2.96 -3.80
C LYS A 36 -3.75 -3.13 -2.47
N GLU A 37 -3.62 -2.16 -1.57
CA GLU A 37 -4.25 -2.18 -0.25
C GLU A 37 -5.78 -2.14 -0.38
N VAL A 38 -6.33 -1.26 -1.23
CA VAL A 38 -7.78 -1.22 -1.49
C VAL A 38 -8.28 -2.55 -2.04
N ALA A 39 -7.58 -3.15 -3.00
CA ALA A 39 -7.97 -4.44 -3.57
C ALA A 39 -8.00 -5.57 -2.53
N ILE A 40 -7.13 -5.53 -1.52
CA ILE A 40 -7.16 -6.49 -0.41
C ILE A 40 -8.53 -6.40 0.30
N TYR A 41 -8.96 -5.20 0.68
CA TYR A 41 -10.22 -5.04 1.41
C TYR A 41 -11.47 -5.19 0.53
N GLU A 42 -11.43 -4.78 -0.74
CA GLU A 42 -12.54 -5.01 -1.67
C GLU A 42 -12.78 -6.50 -1.94
N ASN A 43 -11.73 -7.33 -1.96
CA ASN A 43 -11.87 -8.78 -2.15
C ASN A 43 -12.18 -9.54 -0.85
N VAL A 44 -11.98 -8.94 0.33
CA VAL A 44 -12.31 -9.56 1.63
C VAL A 44 -13.83 -9.71 1.83
N ASP A 45 -14.65 -8.87 1.19
CA ASP A 45 -16.11 -9.00 1.23
C ASP A 45 -16.64 -10.21 0.41
N ASP A 46 -15.90 -10.67 -0.61
CA ASP A 46 -16.32 -11.76 -1.50
C ASP A 46 -15.76 -13.15 -1.11
N ASP A 47 -14.68 -13.23 -0.32
CA ASP A 47 -14.04 -14.52 0.01
C ASP A 47 -13.65 -14.66 1.50
N PRO A 48 -14.32 -15.57 2.26
CA PRO A 48 -14.16 -15.67 3.71
C PRO A 48 -12.79 -16.20 4.18
N ASN A 49 -11.92 -16.69 3.28
CA ASN A 49 -10.59 -17.22 3.63
C ASN A 49 -9.47 -16.16 3.59
N ILE A 50 -9.71 -14.95 3.09
CA ILE A 50 -8.64 -13.95 2.92
C ILE A 50 -8.17 -13.36 4.27
N MET A 51 -9.05 -13.28 5.27
CA MET A 51 -8.69 -12.76 6.61
C MET A 51 -7.58 -13.58 7.30
N GLU A 52 -7.53 -14.88 7.07
CA GLU A 52 -6.51 -15.76 7.67
C GLU A 52 -5.11 -15.51 7.06
N ARG A 53 -5.05 -15.24 5.76
CA ARG A 53 -3.81 -14.91 5.04
C ARG A 53 -3.28 -13.52 5.40
N LEU A 54 -4.16 -12.57 5.72
CA LEU A 54 -3.76 -11.21 6.12
C LEU A 54 -3.18 -11.15 7.53
N LYS A 55 -3.64 -12.02 8.44
CA LYS A 55 -3.02 -12.18 9.76
C LYS A 55 -1.60 -12.75 9.67
N GLU A 56 -1.34 -13.68 8.76
CA GLU A 56 0.01 -14.23 8.53
C GLU A 56 1.00 -13.18 7.99
N LEU A 57 0.53 -12.13 7.32
CA LEU A 57 1.35 -11.07 6.73
C LEU A 57 1.62 -9.89 7.68
N GLY A 58 1.05 -9.90 8.88
CA GLY A 58 1.31 -8.89 9.92
C GLY A 58 0.55 -7.56 9.76
N SER A 59 -0.47 -7.48 8.90
CA SER A 59 -1.19 -6.22 8.61
C SER A 59 -2.38 -5.93 9.51
N ILE A 60 -2.69 -6.77 10.50
CA ILE A 60 -3.81 -6.55 11.42
C ILE A 60 -3.46 -7.20 12.75
N ALA A 61 -3.41 -6.41 13.83
CA ALA A 61 -3.37 -6.91 15.21
C ALA A 61 -4.77 -7.33 15.67
#